data_AF-A0A9U5GYR0-F1
#
_entry.id   AF-A0A9U5GYR0-F1
#
_cell.length_a   1.000
_cell.length_b   1.000
_cell.length_c   1.000
_cell.angle_alpha   90.00
_cell.angle_beta   90.00
_cell.angle_gamma   90.00
#
_symmetry.space_group_name_H-M   'P 1'
#
loop_
_entity.id
_entity.type
_entity.pdbx_description
1 polymer ?
#
loop_
_entity_poly.entity_id
_entity_poly.type
_entity_poly.pdbx_seq_one_letter_code
_entity_poly.pdbx_strand_id
1 'polypeptide(L)'
;MADELFARLDMRATSSASLDADLAAAGDRLVAIYLWGEDCFNCGIFKQQAMQQIERIDGLGLRWLHADVYADAGLGRRFALHGVPAFFFFKDGKRLGRITGWPGIGAFVNAVRELQSRLAGPREAANDPVLAPDSPPAP
;
A
#
# COMPACT_ATOMS: atom_id res chain seq x y z
N MET A 1 -17.67 0.75 -14.32
CA MET A 1 -17.44 0.00 -13.06
C MET A 1 -15.97 0.01 -12.65
N ALA A 2 -14.99 -0.07 -13.57
CA ALA A 2 -13.56 0.05 -13.23
C ALA A 2 -13.21 1.42 -12.58
N ASP A 3 -13.87 2.48 -13.02
CA ASP A 3 -13.61 3.85 -12.56
C ASP A 3 -14.14 4.15 -11.14
N GLU A 4 -15.14 3.41 -10.67
CA GLU A 4 -15.81 3.70 -9.40
C GLU A 4 -14.91 3.39 -8.20
N LEU A 5 -14.20 2.25 -8.23
CA LEU A 5 -13.23 1.92 -7.18
C LEU A 5 -12.09 2.95 -7.16
N PHE A 6 -11.61 3.36 -8.33
CA PHE A 6 -10.53 4.33 -8.44
C PHE A 6 -10.94 5.66 -7.83
N ALA A 7 -12.14 6.15 -8.15
CA ALA A 7 -12.69 7.35 -7.51
C ALA A 7 -12.85 7.18 -5.99
N ARG A 8 -13.38 6.03 -5.54
CA ARG A 8 -13.74 5.83 -4.13
C ARG A 8 -12.53 5.73 -3.19
N LEU A 9 -11.40 5.21 -3.68
CA LEU A 9 -10.12 5.12 -2.96
C LEU A 9 -9.13 6.23 -3.35
N ASP A 10 -9.60 7.26 -4.08
CA ASP A 10 -8.77 8.33 -4.64
C ASP A 10 -7.58 7.82 -5.46
N MET A 11 -7.65 6.64 -6.08
CA MET A 11 -6.51 6.00 -6.74
C MET A 11 -5.98 6.87 -7.88
N ARG A 12 -4.67 7.13 -7.88
CA ARG A 12 -4.02 7.93 -8.92
C ARG A 12 -3.46 7.01 -10.00
N ALA A 13 -3.77 7.32 -11.26
CA ALA A 13 -3.18 6.63 -12.40
C ALA A 13 -1.65 6.87 -12.45
N THR A 14 -0.89 5.82 -12.73
CA THR A 14 0.56 5.86 -12.91
C THR A 14 0.98 5.05 -14.13
N SER A 15 2.23 5.19 -14.53
CA SER A 15 2.83 4.53 -15.71
C SER A 15 4.29 4.18 -15.43
N SER A 16 4.91 3.41 -16.31
CA SER A 16 6.35 3.12 -16.26
C SER A 16 7.21 4.38 -16.26
N ALA A 17 6.75 5.45 -16.91
CA ALA A 17 7.44 6.73 -16.99
C ALA A 17 7.24 7.61 -15.76
N SER A 18 6.06 7.57 -15.11
CA SER A 18 5.71 8.45 -13.99
C SER A 18 5.92 7.83 -12.62
N LEU A 19 6.06 6.49 -12.54
CA LEU A 19 6.01 5.77 -11.28
C LEU A 19 7.03 6.27 -10.24
N ASP A 20 8.28 6.50 -10.64
CA ASP A 20 9.31 6.96 -9.70
C ASP A 20 8.99 8.34 -9.12
N ALA A 21 8.44 9.23 -9.92
CA ALA A 21 7.98 10.54 -9.48
C ALA A 21 6.75 10.43 -8.56
N ASP A 22 5.80 9.55 -8.90
CA ASP A 22 4.60 9.31 -8.08
C ASP A 22 4.97 8.70 -6.71
N LEU A 23 5.97 7.80 -6.66
CA LEU A 23 6.51 7.24 -5.43
C LEU A 23 7.25 8.28 -4.59
N ALA A 24 8.05 9.14 -5.22
CA ALA A 24 8.75 10.23 -4.52
C ALA A 24 7.76 11.24 -3.93
N ALA A 25 6.70 11.59 -4.67
CA ALA A 25 5.67 12.52 -4.23
C ALA A 25 4.84 11.98 -3.04
N ALA A 26 4.80 10.67 -2.85
CA ALA A 26 4.11 10.06 -1.71
C ALA A 26 4.86 10.22 -0.37
N GLY A 27 6.15 10.58 -0.41
CA GLY A 27 6.98 10.76 0.79
C GLY A 27 7.06 9.49 1.64
N ASP A 28 6.76 9.63 2.93
CA ASP A 28 6.82 8.55 3.91
C ASP A 28 5.53 7.71 3.96
N ARG A 29 4.52 8.01 3.14
CA ARG A 29 3.25 7.27 3.14
C ARG A 29 3.46 5.85 2.62
N LEU A 30 2.70 4.90 3.17
CA LEU A 30 2.64 3.54 2.62
C LEU A 30 1.84 3.57 1.31
N VAL A 31 2.54 3.30 0.20
CA VAL A 31 1.97 3.28 -1.14
C VAL A 31 1.62 1.85 -1.54
N ALA A 32 0.45 1.65 -2.14
CA ALA A 32 0.07 0.41 -2.80
C ALA A 32 -0.20 0.69 -4.28
N ILE A 33 0.55 0.01 -5.17
CA ILE A 33 0.29 0.03 -6.62
C ILE A 33 -0.55 -1.17 -6.98
N TYR A 34 -1.73 -0.93 -7.52
CA TYR A 34 -2.61 -1.94 -8.10
C TYR A 34 -2.35 -2.06 -9.60
N LEU A 35 -1.75 -3.18 -10.01
CA LEU A 35 -1.46 -3.52 -11.40
C LEU A 35 -2.56 -4.44 -11.93
N TRP A 36 -3.23 -4.01 -12.98
CA TRP A 36 -4.40 -4.66 -13.57
C TRP A 36 -4.32 -4.66 -15.10
N GLY A 37 -5.28 -5.30 -15.77
CA GLY A 37 -5.40 -5.23 -17.22
C GLY A 37 -6.87 -5.17 -17.64
N GLU A 38 -7.12 -4.60 -18.81
CA GLU A 38 -8.43 -4.65 -19.47
C GLU A 38 -8.92 -6.09 -19.63
N ASP A 39 -10.24 -6.31 -19.50
CA ASP A 39 -10.91 -7.62 -19.55
C ASP A 39 -10.33 -8.71 -18.62
N CYS A 40 -9.66 -8.31 -17.56
CA CYS A 40 -9.15 -9.21 -16.54
C CYS A 40 -10.25 -9.65 -15.55
N PHE A 41 -10.75 -10.88 -15.67
CA PHE A 41 -11.76 -11.45 -14.78
C PHE A 41 -11.39 -11.34 -13.28
N ASN A 42 -10.18 -11.76 -12.91
CA ASN A 42 -9.71 -11.70 -11.52
C ASN A 42 -9.59 -10.25 -10.99
N CYS A 43 -9.32 -9.30 -11.88
CA CYS A 43 -9.30 -7.88 -11.56
C CYS A 43 -10.73 -7.38 -11.27
N GLY A 44 -11.73 -7.86 -12.03
CA GLY A 44 -13.15 -7.63 -11.76
C GLY A 44 -13.59 -8.16 -10.40
N ILE A 45 -13.18 -9.38 -10.04
CA ILE A 45 -13.47 -9.98 -8.72
C ILE A 45 -12.90 -9.13 -7.58
N PHE A 46 -11.64 -8.71 -7.68
CA PHE A 46 -11.06 -7.78 -6.72
C PHE A 46 -11.87 -6.49 -6.63
N LYS A 47 -12.14 -5.84 -7.77
CA LYS A 47 -12.85 -4.55 -7.79
C LYS A 47 -14.23 -4.65 -7.13
N GLN A 48 -14.99 -5.71 -7.42
CA GLN A 48 -16.28 -5.94 -6.76
C GLN A 48 -16.14 -6.17 -5.26
N GLN A 49 -15.25 -7.06 -4.82
CA GLN A 49 -15.10 -7.35 -3.39
C GLN A 49 -14.56 -6.15 -2.61
N ALA A 50 -13.66 -5.37 -3.21
CA ALA A 50 -13.16 -4.13 -2.63
C ALA A 50 -14.28 -3.10 -2.48
N MET A 51 -15.16 -2.94 -3.47
CA MET A 51 -16.32 -2.06 -3.39
C MET A 51 -17.33 -2.50 -2.31
N GLN A 52 -17.61 -3.80 -2.21
CA GLN A 52 -18.50 -4.34 -1.17
C GLN A 52 -18.00 -4.10 0.26
N GLN A 53 -16.69 -3.94 0.42
CA GLN A 53 -16.03 -3.81 1.72
C GLN A 53 -15.09 -2.61 1.75
N ILE A 54 -15.55 -1.51 1.14
CA ILE A 54 -14.72 -0.34 0.86
C ILE A 54 -14.11 0.25 2.12
N GLU A 55 -14.86 0.29 3.21
CA GLU A 55 -14.42 0.82 4.52
C GLU A 55 -13.24 0.03 5.08
N ARG A 56 -13.16 -1.29 4.80
CA ARG A 56 -12.05 -2.13 5.24
C ARG A 56 -10.78 -1.85 4.44
N ILE A 57 -10.91 -1.49 3.17
CA ILE A 57 -9.78 -1.14 2.29
C ILE A 57 -9.33 0.30 2.58
N ASP A 58 -10.27 1.24 2.65
CA ASP A 58 -10.02 2.65 2.92
C ASP A 58 -9.41 2.85 4.31
N GLY A 59 -9.89 2.10 5.31
CA GLY A 59 -9.34 2.07 6.66
C GLY A 59 -7.90 1.55 6.77
N LEU A 60 -7.28 1.07 5.68
CA LEU A 60 -5.84 0.79 5.63
C LEU A 60 -4.99 2.06 5.45
N GLY A 61 -5.58 3.20 5.07
CA GLY A 61 -4.85 4.47 4.96
C GLY A 61 -3.74 4.48 3.91
N LEU A 62 -3.86 3.63 2.87
CA LEU A 62 -2.87 3.50 1.81
C LEU A 62 -2.94 4.68 0.84
N ARG A 63 -1.79 5.13 0.34
CA ARG A 63 -1.73 5.95 -0.86
C ARG A 63 -1.81 5.02 -2.07
N TRP A 64 -2.91 5.08 -2.80
CA TRP A 64 -3.16 4.17 -3.92
C TRP A 64 -2.64 4.69 -5.26
N LEU A 65 -1.88 3.87 -5.98
CA LEU A 65 -1.60 4.05 -7.39
C LEU A 65 -2.26 2.92 -8.18
N HIS A 66 -2.60 3.15 -9.45
CA HIS A 66 -3.04 2.08 -10.34
C HIS A 66 -2.46 2.22 -11.74
N ALA A 67 -2.26 1.09 -12.42
CA ALA A 67 -1.84 1.08 -13.81
C ALA A 67 -2.38 -0.14 -14.55
N ASP A 68 -2.82 0.10 -15.79
CA ASP A 68 -3.10 -0.96 -16.75
C ASP A 68 -1.77 -1.41 -17.37
N VAL A 69 -1.35 -2.64 -17.05
CA VAL A 69 -0.09 -3.20 -17.55
C VAL A 69 -0.21 -3.85 -18.92
N TYR A 70 -1.43 -4.02 -19.44
CA TYR A 70 -1.65 -4.40 -20.84
C TYR A 70 -1.47 -3.19 -21.76
N ALA A 71 -1.86 -1.99 -21.29
CA ALA A 71 -1.58 -0.74 -21.99
C ALA A 71 -0.12 -0.27 -21.83
N ASP A 72 0.53 -0.59 -20.70
CA ASP A 72 1.94 -0.26 -20.45
C ASP A 72 2.77 -1.49 -20.04
N ALA A 73 3.29 -2.18 -21.05
CA ALA A 73 4.19 -3.33 -20.86
C ALA A 73 5.52 -2.98 -20.16
N GLY A 74 5.88 -1.70 -20.05
CA GLY A 74 7.05 -1.25 -19.28
C GLY A 74 6.93 -1.62 -17.80
N LEU A 75 5.74 -1.45 -17.21
CA LEU A 75 5.49 -1.83 -15.83
C LEU A 75 5.52 -3.35 -15.63
N GLY A 76 4.95 -4.11 -16.57
CA GLY A 76 4.97 -5.56 -16.53
C GLY A 76 6.39 -6.13 -16.47
N ARG A 77 7.28 -5.60 -17.31
CA ARG A 77 8.72 -5.95 -17.31
C ARG A 77 9.42 -5.50 -16.03
N ARG A 78 9.22 -4.25 -15.60
CA ARG A 78 9.83 -3.68 -14.39
C ARG A 78 9.53 -4.52 -13.15
N PHE A 79 8.33 -5.08 -13.05
CA PHE A 79 7.89 -5.86 -11.91
C PHE A 79 7.98 -7.38 -12.08
N ALA A 80 8.51 -7.86 -13.22
CA ALA A 80 8.52 -9.27 -13.60
C ALA A 80 7.14 -9.91 -13.34
N LEU A 81 6.10 -9.30 -13.91
CA LEU A 81 4.72 -9.77 -13.75
C LEU A 81 4.50 -11.03 -14.57
N HIS A 82 3.94 -12.04 -13.90
CA HIS A 82 3.46 -13.27 -14.55
C HIS A 82 1.92 -13.34 -14.60
N GLY A 83 1.23 -12.34 -14.03
CA GLY A 83 -0.22 -12.27 -14.01
C GLY A 83 -0.74 -11.08 -13.22
N VAL A 84 -2.01 -10.77 -13.44
CA VAL A 84 -2.78 -9.72 -12.76
C VAL A 84 -4.04 -10.32 -12.12
N PRO A 85 -4.59 -9.71 -11.05
CA PRO A 85 -4.10 -8.51 -10.38
C PRO A 85 -2.81 -8.75 -9.58
N ALA A 86 -1.99 -7.71 -9.45
CA ALA A 86 -0.84 -7.71 -8.56
C ALA A 86 -0.77 -6.39 -7.78
N PHE A 87 -0.31 -6.48 -6.53
CA PHE A 87 -0.18 -5.35 -5.62
C PHE A 87 1.26 -5.24 -5.18
N PHE A 88 1.86 -4.07 -5.31
CA PHE A 88 3.21 -3.80 -4.83
C PHE A 88 3.17 -2.70 -3.79
N PHE A 89 3.89 -2.91 -2.69
CA PHE A 89 3.90 -2.00 -1.55
C PHE A 89 5.23 -1.28 -1.44
N PHE A 90 5.18 0.02 -1.17
CA PHE A 90 6.35 0.88 -1.05
C PHE A 90 6.25 1.81 0.16
N LYS A 91 7.39 2.13 0.75
CA LYS A 91 7.54 3.25 1.70
C LYS A 91 8.91 3.88 1.47
N ASP A 92 8.99 5.20 1.49
CA ASP A 92 10.22 5.96 1.21
C ASP A 92 10.88 5.57 -0.13
N GLY A 93 10.05 5.34 -1.15
CA GLY A 93 10.48 4.88 -2.49
C GLY A 93 10.99 3.43 -2.54
N LYS A 94 11.09 2.72 -1.41
CA LYS A 94 11.60 1.34 -1.34
C LYS A 94 10.47 0.33 -1.43
N ARG A 95 10.65 -0.70 -2.25
CA ARG A 95 9.70 -1.82 -2.36
C ARG A 95 9.78 -2.71 -1.12
N LEU A 96 8.66 -2.86 -0.44
CA LEU A 96 8.52 -3.66 0.79
C LEU A 96 8.05 -5.08 0.53
N GLY A 97 7.28 -5.30 -0.53
CA GLY A 97 6.72 -6.60 -0.85
C GLY A 97 5.68 -6.55 -1.95
N ARG A 98 5.06 -7.69 -2.22
CA ARG A 98 3.99 -7.83 -3.21
C ARG A 98 2.96 -8.88 -2.80
N ILE A 99 1.74 -8.73 -3.33
CA ILE A 99 0.71 -9.77 -3.37
C ILE A 99 0.41 -10.02 -4.84
N THR A 100 0.55 -11.27 -5.28
CA THR A 100 0.27 -11.69 -6.67
C THR A 100 -1.00 -12.53 -6.71
N GLY A 101 -1.90 -12.24 -7.64
CA GLY A 101 -3.25 -12.78 -7.61
C GLY A 101 -4.10 -12.11 -6.53
N TRP A 102 -5.39 -12.45 -6.51
CA TRP A 102 -6.32 -11.94 -5.51
C TRP A 102 -6.58 -12.99 -4.42
N PRO A 103 -6.09 -12.80 -3.18
CA PRO A 103 -6.24 -13.78 -2.11
C PRO A 103 -7.58 -13.66 -1.36
N GLY A 104 -8.44 -12.71 -1.75
CA GLY A 104 -9.62 -12.33 -1.00
C GLY A 104 -9.34 -11.22 0.03
N ILE A 105 -10.42 -10.53 0.40
CA ILE A 105 -10.37 -9.30 1.21
C ILE A 105 -9.69 -9.50 2.58
N GLY A 106 -9.97 -10.61 3.26
CA GLY A 106 -9.46 -10.86 4.62
C GLY A 106 -7.95 -11.06 4.62
N ALA A 107 -7.45 -11.91 3.72
CA ALA A 107 -6.03 -12.14 3.56
C ALA A 107 -5.30 -10.87 3.11
N PHE A 108 -5.88 -10.10 2.18
CA PHE A 108 -5.30 -8.81 1.76
C PHE A 108 -5.18 -7.82 2.93
N VAL A 109 -6.27 -7.57 3.66
CA VAL A 109 -6.28 -6.66 4.81
C VAL A 109 -5.27 -7.10 5.88
N ASN A 110 -5.22 -8.40 6.19
CA ASN A 110 -4.29 -8.93 7.19
C ASN A 110 -2.83 -8.73 6.76
N ALA A 111 -2.50 -9.01 5.50
CA ALA A 111 -1.15 -8.82 4.97
C ALA A 111 -0.70 -7.34 5.01
N VAL A 112 -1.62 -6.41 4.71
CA VAL A 112 -1.32 -4.98 4.80
C VAL A 112 -1.14 -4.54 6.26
N ARG A 113 -1.99 -5.00 7.18
CA ARG A 113 -1.86 -4.69 8.61
C ARG A 113 -0.56 -5.25 9.21
N GLU A 114 -0.16 -6.45 8.82
CA GLU A 114 1.12 -7.03 9.21
C GLU A 114 2.29 -6.19 8.67
N LEU A 115 2.21 -5.73 7.42
CA LEU A 115 3.19 -4.82 6.86
C LEU A 115 3.26 -3.50 7.64
N GLN A 116 2.13 -2.91 7.98
CA GLN A 116 2.06 -1.68 8.79
C GLN A 116 2.65 -1.87 10.19
N SER A 117 2.36 -3.00 10.84
CA SER A 117 2.92 -3.34 12.15
C SER A 117 4.45 -3.44 12.11
N ARG A 118 5.01 -4.09 11.07
CA ARG A 118 6.46 -4.15 10.86
C ARG A 118 7.10 -2.77 10.63
N LEU A 119 6.38 -1.87 9.95
CA LEU A 119 6.85 -0.50 9.70
C LEU A 119 6.77 0.40 10.95
N ALA A 120 5.86 0.12 11.87
CA ALA A 120 5.77 0.84 13.14
C ALA A 120 6.96 0.51 14.08
N GLY A 121 7.56 -0.68 13.92
CA GLY A 121 8.63 -1.17 14.80
C GLY A 121 8.19 -1.29 16.28
N PRO A 122 9.02 -1.84 17.18
CA PRO A 122 8.88 -1.49 18.58
C PRO A 122 9.11 0.02 18.66
N ARG A 123 8.10 0.77 19.10
CA ARG A 123 8.26 2.19 19.48
C ARG A 123 9.47 2.23 20.39
N GLU A 124 10.57 2.84 19.92
CA GLU A 124 11.67 3.24 20.80
C GLU A 124 10.99 3.91 21.99
N ALA A 125 11.17 3.30 23.18
CA ALA A 125 10.55 3.78 24.39
C ALA A 125 10.75 5.29 24.38
N ALA A 126 9.63 6.01 24.40
CA ALA A 126 9.67 7.44 24.58
C ALA A 126 10.68 7.68 25.69
N ASN A 127 11.69 8.47 25.38
CA ASN A 127 12.70 8.91 26.31
C ASN A 127 11.96 9.63 27.44
N ASP A 128 11.47 8.88 28.41
CA ASP A 128 11.00 9.36 29.69
C ASP A 128 12.28 9.92 30.35
N PRO A 129 12.41 11.24 30.54
CA PRO A 129 13.44 11.71 31.45
C PRO A 129 13.10 11.09 32.80
N VAL A 130 13.90 10.13 33.24
CA VAL A 130 13.82 9.61 34.59
C VAL A 130 13.93 10.83 35.51
N LEU A 131 12.83 11.17 36.17
CA LEU A 131 12.83 12.20 37.19
C LEU A 131 13.72 11.67 38.31
N ALA A 132 14.93 12.22 38.43
CA ALA A 132 15.83 11.88 39.52
C ALA A 132 15.12 12.22 40.85
N PRO A 133 15.16 11.35 41.87
CA PRO A 133 14.63 11.70 43.18
C PRO A 133 15.47 12.81 43.81
N ASP A 134 14.78 13.82 44.34
CA ASP A 134 15.31 14.93 45.13
C ASP A 134 16.36 14.45 46.16
N SER A 135 17.51 15.12 46.16
CA SER A 135 18.53 14.93 47.19
C SER A 135 17.98 15.41 48.55
N PRO A 136 18.30 14.74 49.67
CA PRO A 136 17.90 15.19 50.99
C PRO A 136 18.63 16.49 51.37
N PRO A 137 18.04 17.34 52.24
CA PRO A 137 18.67 18.58 52.65
C PRO A 137 19.95 18.30 53.46
N ALA A 138 20.98 19.11 53.19
CA ALA A 138 22.24 19.16 53.92
C ALA A 138 22.03 19.66 55.37
N PRO A 139 22.95 19.33 56.31
CA PRO A 139 22.74 19.46 57.76
C PRO A 139 22.63 20.89 58.27
#